data_AF-A0A1W1DU08-F1
#
_entry.id   AF-A0A1W1DU08-F1
#
_cell.length_a   1.000
_cell.length_b   1.000
_cell.length_c   1.000
_cell.angle_alpha   90.00
_cell.angle_beta   90.00
_cell.angle_gamma   90.00
#
_symmetry.space_group_name_H-M   'P 1'
#
loop_
_entity.id
_entity.type
_entity.pdbx_description
1 polymer ?
#
loop_
_entity_poly.entity_id
_entity_poly.type
_entity_poly.pdbx_seq_one_letter_code
_entity_poly.pdbx_strand_id
1 'polypeptide(L)' 'MPSDHCLYFYRCTVCDKTLKPKKGDCCVFCSYADHPCPPKQIERPI' A
#
# COMPACT_ATOMS: atom_id res chain seq x y z
N MET A 1 -3.19 1.01 -9.83
CA MET A 1 -4.38 0.83 -8.98
C MET A 1 -5.08 2.17 -8.95
N PRO A 2 -6.38 2.25 -9.29
CA PRO A 2 -7.13 3.48 -9.12
C PRO A 2 -6.96 3.97 -7.68
N SER A 3 -6.79 5.27 -7.49
CA SER A 3 -6.45 5.90 -6.21
C SER A 3 -7.46 5.61 -5.09
N ASP A 4 -8.65 5.15 -5.45
CA ASP A 4 -9.75 4.77 -4.54
C ASP A 4 -9.55 3.45 -3.78
N HIS A 5 -8.54 2.64 -4.10
CA HIS A 5 -8.34 1.34 -3.43
C HIS A 5 -7.24 1.34 -2.36
N CYS A 6 -6.63 2.49 -2.06
CA CYS A 6 -5.58 2.58 -1.05
C CYS A 6 -6.14 2.39 0.37
N LEU A 7 -5.95 1.18 0.93
CA LEU A 7 -6.30 0.89 2.32
C LEU A 7 -5.16 1.30 3.26
N TYR A 8 -5.43 2.28 4.15
CA TYR A 8 -4.50 2.64 5.22
C TYR A 8 -4.54 1.63 6.37
N PHE A 9 -5.72 1.09 6.66
CA PHE A 9 -5.89 0.01 7.63
C PHE A 9 -6.47 -1.20 6.90
N TYR A 10 -5.83 -2.35 7.07
CA TYR A 10 -6.32 -3.61 6.54
C TYR A 10 -6.30 -4.64 7.66
N ARG A 11 -7.45 -5.27 7.93
CA ARG A 11 -7.51 -6.42 8.83
C ARG A 11 -7.18 -7.67 8.02
N CYS A 12 -6.08 -8.31 8.36
CA CYS A 12 -5.72 -9.57 7.74
C CYS A 12 -6.75 -10.64 8.13
N THR A 13 -7.39 -11.26 7.15
CA THR A 13 -8.40 -12.32 7.37
C THR A 13 -7.79 -13.63 7.82
N VAL A 14 -6.47 -13.80 7.69
CA VAL A 14 -5.76 -15.04 8.03
C VAL A 14 -5.24 -15.02 9.47
N CYS A 15 -4.80 -13.86 9.97
CA CYS A 15 -4.17 -13.76 11.30
C CYS A 15 -4.82 -12.72 12.22
N ASP A 16 -5.93 -12.10 11.79
CA ASP A 16 -6.70 -11.09 12.52
C ASP A 16 -5.93 -9.84 12.98
N LYS A 17 -4.73 -9.62 12.42
CA LYS A 17 -3.94 -8.43 12.72
C LYS A 17 -4.34 -7.26 11.84
N THR A 18 -4.39 -6.07 12.44
CA THR A 18 -4.54 -4.82 11.72
C THR A 18 -3.18 -4.38 11.18
N LEU A 19 -3.03 -4.44 9.86
CA LEU A 19 -1.86 -3.94 9.14
C LEU A 19 -1.99 -2.43 8.92
N LYS A 20 -0.87 -1.74 9.07
CA LYS A 20 -0.68 -0.33 8.72
C LYS A 20 0.44 -0.21 7.70
N PRO A 21 0.44 0.83 6.85
CA PRO A 21 1.57 1.09 5.97
C PRO A 21 2.88 1.26 6.75
N LYS A 22 3.98 0.86 6.13
CA LYS A 22 5.33 1.17 6.62
C LYS A 22 5.62 2.65 6.42
N LYS A 23 6.59 3.18 7.18
CA LYS A 23 7.00 4.58 7.07
C LYS A 23 7.54 4.85 5.67
N GLY A 24 6.94 5.82 4.96
CA GLY A 24 7.27 6.14 3.56
C GLY A 24 6.36 5.46 2.53
N ASP A 25 5.43 4.62 2.95
CA ASP A 25 4.47 3.95 2.08
C ASP A 25 3.07 4.58 2.10
N CYS A 26 2.42 4.51 0.94
CA CYS A 26 1.15 5.15 0.69
C CYS A 26 -0.04 4.44 1.35
N CYS A 27 0.02 3.11 1.43
CA CYS A 27 -1.05 2.23 1.90
C CYS A 27 -0.48 0.86 2.29
N VAL A 28 -1.31 0.00 2.89
CA VAL A 28 -0.90 -1.37 3.27
C VAL A 28 -0.41 -2.14 2.03
N PHE A 29 -1.12 -2.04 0.90
CA PHE A 29 -0.68 -2.71 -0.32
C PHE A 29 0.71 -2.23 -0.79
N CYS A 30 0.99 -0.92 -0.76
CA CYS A 30 2.33 -0.36 -1.03
C CYS A 30 3.42 -1.02 -0.17
N SER A 31 3.10 -1.40 1.07
CA SER A 31 4.08 -1.86 2.07
C SER A 31 4.35 -3.37 2.05
N TYR A 32 3.38 -4.15 1.56
CA TYR A 32 3.37 -5.61 1.63
C TYR A 32 3.12 -6.30 0.29
N ALA A 33 2.90 -5.56 -0.81
CA ALA A 33 2.83 -6.15 -2.15
C ALA A 33 4.24 -6.38 -2.73
N ASP A 34 4.36 -7.41 -3.57
CA ASP A 34 5.61 -7.72 -4.27
C ASP A 34 5.99 -6.67 -5.32
N HIS A 35 4.99 -5.96 -5.86
CA HIS A 35 5.19 -4.91 -6.86
C HIS A 35 4.75 -3.53 -6.32
N PRO A 36 5.55 -2.48 -6.55
CA PRO A 36 5.22 -1.14 -6.09
C PRO A 36 3.95 -0.61 -6.80
N CYS A 37 3.20 0.25 -6.11
CA CYS A 37 1.97 0.84 -6.66
C CYS A 37 2.25 1.69 -7.90
N PRO A 38 1.38 1.65 -8.94
CA PRO A 38 1.51 2.48 -10.13
C PRO A 38 1.74 3.97 -9.87
N PRO A 39 1.06 4.66 -8.93
CA PRO A 39 1.38 6.06 -8.63
C PRO A 39 2.82 6.29 -8.15
N LYS A 40 3.40 5.38 -7.34
CA LYS A 40 4.82 5.44 -6.94
C LYS A 40 5.79 5.15 -8.09
N GLN A 41 5.37 4.36 -9.08
CA GLN A 41 6.15 4.11 -10.29
C GLN A 41 6.10 5.29 -11.28
N ILE A 42 5.09 6.16 -11.14
CA ILE A 42 4.90 7.36 -11.96
C ILE A 42 5.59 8.59 -11.35
N GLU A 43 6.01 8.54 -10.08
CA GLU A 43 7.02 9.46 -9.51
C GLU A 43 8.40 9.21 -10.16
N ARG A 44 8.50 9.50 -11.45
CA ARG A 44 9.77 9.77 -12.12
C ARG A 44 10.16 11.22 -11.81
N PRO A 45 11.45 11.47 -11.54
CA PRO A 45 11.92 12.81 -11.23
C PRO A 45 11.81 13.68 -12.47
N ILE A 46 11.34 14.91 -12.27
CA ILE A 46 11.69 16.05 -13.15
C ILE A 46 12.58 16.95 -12.31
#